data_AF-A0A0D3VES4-F1
#
_entry.id   AF-A0A0D3VES4-F1
#
_cell.length_a   1.000
_cell.length_b   1.000
_cell.length_c   1.000
_cell.angle_alpha   90.00
_cell.angle_beta   90.00
_cell.angle_gamma   90.00
#
_symmetry.space_group_name_H-M   'P 1'
#
loop_
_entity.id
_entity.type
_entity.pdbx_description
1 polymer ?
#
loop_
_entity_poly.entity_id
_entity_poly.type
_entity_poly.pdbx_seq_one_letter_code
_entity_poly.pdbx_strand_id
1 'polypeptide(L)'
;MKMIMMGVLVVSMLLLLYIVIKKRLGFKWLSVLGIHMVLAALGIYAVNFSGFIPNIYIPLNPVTVGTVMFLGLPGVALLVGLKITL
;
A
#
# COMPACT_ATOMS: atom_id res chain seq x y z
N MET A 1 -32.71 -4.93 -6.05
CA MET A 1 -31.71 -3.92 -5.60
C MET A 1 -30.27 -4.40 -5.74
N LYS A 2 -29.85 -5.50 -5.09
CA LYS A 2 -28.45 -6.00 -5.17
C LYS A 2 -27.92 -6.24 -6.61
N MET A 3 -28.72 -6.85 -7.50
CA MET A 3 -28.29 -7.09 -8.88
C MET A 3 -28.10 -5.80 -9.70
N ILE A 4 -28.92 -4.78 -9.44
CA ILE A 4 -28.78 -3.47 -10.10
C ILE A 4 -27.49 -2.81 -9.63
N MET A 5 -27.21 -2.83 -8.32
CA MET A 5 -25.95 -2.31 -7.76
C MET A 5 -24.73 -3.04 -8.33
N MET A 6 -24.80 -4.37 -8.44
CA MET A 6 -23.73 -5.17 -9.01
C MET A 6 -23.51 -4.84 -10.50
N GLY A 7 -24.59 -4.68 -11.27
CA GLY A 7 -24.53 -4.23 -12.66
C GLY A 7 -23.87 -2.85 -12.80
N VAL A 8 -24.26 -1.88 -11.98
CA VAL A 8 -23.64 -0.54 -11.95
C VAL A 8 -22.15 -0.63 -11.64
N LEU A 9 -21.76 -1.48 -10.67
CA LEU A 9 -20.38 -1.63 -10.24
C LEU A 9 -19.52 -2.26 -11.35
N VAL A 10 -20.01 -3.31 -12.01
CA VAL A 10 -19.33 -3.96 -13.13
C VAL A 10 -19.17 -3.00 -14.32
N VAL A 11 -20.24 -2.29 -14.70
CA VAL A 11 -20.18 -1.32 -15.81
C VAL A 11 -19.22 -0.18 -15.50
N SER A 12 -19.25 0.34 -14.27
CA SER A 12 -18.35 1.42 -13.84
C SER A 12 -16.88 0.96 -13.84
N MET A 13 -16.61 -0.27 -13.39
CA MET A 13 -15.28 -0.87 -13.41
C MET A 13 -14.76 -1.01 -14.85
N LEU A 14 -15.59 -1.51 -15.76
CA LEU A 14 -15.22 -1.66 -17.18
C LEU A 14 -14.96 -0.30 -17.86
N LEU A 15 -15.79 0.71 -17.58
CA LEU A 15 -15.59 2.07 -18.08
C LEU A 15 -14.29 2.68 -17.55
N LEU A 16 -13.96 2.49 -16.27
CA LEU A 16 -12.70 2.95 -15.69
C LEU A 16 -11.49 2.27 -16.36
N LEU A 17 -11.51 0.95 -16.53
CA LEU A 17 -10.45 0.23 -17.24
C LEU A 17 -10.29 0.73 -18.69
N TYR A 18 -11.40 0.96 -19.39
CA TYR A 18 -11.39 1.55 -20.73
C TYR A 18 -10.73 2.93 -20.76
N ILE A 19 -11.05 3.80 -19.78
CA ILE A 19 -10.44 5.13 -19.66
C ILE A 19 -8.94 5.01 -19.39
N VAL A 20 -8.51 4.11 -18.49
CA VAL A 20 -7.10 3.90 -18.15
C VAL A 20 -6.29 3.51 -19.40
N ILE A 21 -6.79 2.57 -20.19
CA ILE A 21 -6.15 2.11 -21.43
C ILE A 21 -6.16 3.22 -22.49
N LYS A 22 -7.31 3.86 -22.73
CA LYS A 22 -7.48 4.86 -23.79
C LYS A 22 -6.70 6.15 -23.52
N LYS A 23 -6.69 6.62 -22.28
CA LYS A 23 -5.97 7.84 -21.89
C LYS A 23 -4.48 7.62 -21.71
N ARG A 24 -3.98 6.39 -21.86
CA ARG A 24 -2.58 6.03 -21.66
C ARG A 24 -2.06 6.70 -20.39
N LEU A 25 -2.82 6.55 -19.28
CA LEU A 25 -2.39 6.99 -17.96
C LEU A 25 -1.00 6.37 -17.74
N GLY A 26 0.03 7.17 -17.99
CA GLY A 26 1.37 6.62 -18.24
C GLY A 26 1.88 5.88 -17.01
N PHE A 27 2.92 5.08 -17.19
CA PHE A 27 3.61 4.36 -16.10
C PHE A 27 4.24 5.27 -15.03
N LYS A 28 4.07 6.60 -15.14
CA LYS A 28 4.43 7.57 -14.09
C LYS A 28 3.78 7.22 -12.76
N TRP A 29 2.51 6.81 -12.74
CA TRP A 29 1.86 6.41 -11.48
C TRP A 29 2.50 5.16 -10.87
N LEU A 30 2.94 4.22 -11.71
CA LEU A 30 3.69 3.04 -11.28
C LEU A 30 5.06 3.40 -10.71
N SER A 31 5.73 4.41 -11.28
CA SER A 31 7.01 4.93 -10.76
C SER A 31 6.83 5.59 -9.39
N VAL A 32 5.76 6.37 -9.20
CA VAL A 32 5.43 6.98 -7.90
C VAL A 32 5.11 5.92 -6.86
N LEU A 33 4.33 4.90 -7.22
CA LEU A 33 4.02 3.76 -6.34
C LEU A 33 5.28 2.98 -5.99
N GLY A 34 6.15 2.72 -6.96
CA GLY A 34 7.44 2.05 -6.74
C GLY A 34 8.33 2.80 -5.75
N ILE A 35 8.44 4.13 -5.89
CA ILE A 35 9.21 4.96 -4.94
C ILE A 35 8.62 4.88 -3.53
N HIS A 36 7.28 4.95 -3.38
CA HIS A 36 6.62 4.80 -2.08
C HIS A 36 6.90 3.42 -1.46
N MET A 37 6.87 2.35 -2.28
CA MET A 37 7.14 0.99 -1.86
C MET A 37 8.59 0.78 -1.42
N VAL A 38 9.55 1.36 -2.15
CA VAL A 38 10.98 1.30 -1.78
C VAL A 38 11.23 2.07 -0.49
N LEU A 39 10.70 3.29 -0.36
CA LEU A 39 10.83 4.09 0.86
C LEU A 39 10.21 3.39 2.08
N ALA A 40 9.05 2.79 1.90
CA ALA A 40 8.39 1.95 2.89
C ALA A 40 9.28 0.77 3.33
N ALA A 41 9.80 0.00 2.38
CA ALA A 41 10.66 -1.14 2.67
C ALA A 41 11.94 -0.72 3.40
N LEU A 42 12.57 0.39 2.97
CA LEU A 42 13.72 0.96 3.64
C LEU A 42 13.38 1.43 5.07
N GLY A 43 12.20 1.99 5.29
CA GLY A 43 11.71 2.36 6.61
C GLY A 43 11.58 1.16 7.55
N ILE A 44 10.97 0.06 7.07
CA ILE A 44 10.87 -1.18 7.85
C ILE A 44 12.26 -1.75 8.15
N TYR A 45 13.16 -1.75 7.17
CA TYR A 45 14.54 -2.20 7.36
C TYR A 45 15.25 -1.37 8.42
N ALA A 46 15.13 -0.04 8.35
CA ALA A 46 15.69 0.85 9.35
C ALA A 46 15.13 0.56 10.74
N VAL A 47 13.82 0.37 10.90
CA VAL A 47 13.21 0.01 12.19
C VAL A 47 13.75 -1.31 12.72
N ASN A 48 13.76 -2.36 11.90
CA ASN A 48 14.12 -3.71 12.34
C ASN A 48 15.62 -3.88 12.63
N PHE A 49 16.51 -3.16 11.92
CA PHE A 49 17.96 -3.40 11.98
C PHE A 49 18.79 -2.27 12.60
N SER A 50 18.24 -1.05 12.75
CA SER A 50 19.02 0.06 13.30
C SER A 50 19.30 -0.04 14.81
N GLY A 51 18.51 -0.83 15.54
CA GLY A 51 18.53 -0.84 16.99
C GLY A 51 18.03 0.47 17.65
N PHE A 52 17.49 1.42 16.87
CA PHE A 52 16.94 2.68 17.42
C PHE A 52 15.79 2.43 18.40
N ILE A 53 14.97 1.42 18.14
CA ILE A 53 13.91 1.01 19.07
C ILE A 53 14.14 -0.47 19.44
N PRO A 54 14.75 -0.75 20.60
CA PRO A 54 15.07 -2.12 20.99
C PRO A 54 13.79 -2.97 21.14
N ASN A 55 13.85 -4.22 20.72
CA ASN A 55 12.76 -5.22 20.75
C ASN A 55 11.55 -4.96 19.83
N ILE A 56 11.61 -3.98 18.93
CA ILE A 56 10.59 -3.82 17.88
C ILE A 56 11.02 -4.55 16.61
N TYR A 57 10.28 -5.60 16.28
CA TYR A 57 10.42 -6.33 15.02
C TYR A 57 9.07 -6.35 14.27
N ILE A 58 9.06 -5.75 13.09
CA ILE A 58 7.92 -5.78 12.16
C ILE A 58 8.08 -7.04 11.29
N PRO A 59 7.18 -8.04 11.40
CA PRO A 59 7.26 -9.23 10.56
C PRO A 59 6.89 -8.89 9.11
N LEU A 60 7.61 -9.47 8.16
CA LEU A 60 7.28 -9.36 6.74
C LEU A 60 6.29 -10.46 6.36
N ASN A 61 5.00 -10.13 6.34
CA ASN A 61 3.93 -11.02 5.92
C ASN A 61 3.01 -10.27 4.94
N PRO A 62 2.07 -10.96 4.26
CA PRO A 62 1.21 -10.32 3.26
C PRO A 62 0.41 -9.13 3.82
N VAL A 63 0.06 -9.16 5.11
CA VAL A 63 -0.70 -8.10 5.77
C VAL A 63 0.17 -6.86 5.96
N THR A 64 1.36 -7.00 6.56
CA THR A 64 2.26 -5.86 6.78
C THR A 64 2.73 -5.26 5.46
N VAL A 65 3.13 -6.10 4.50
CA VAL A 65 3.52 -5.66 3.16
C VAL A 65 2.36 -4.91 2.49
N GLY A 66 1.14 -5.43 2.57
CA GLY A 66 -0.06 -4.75 2.06
C GLY A 66 -0.25 -3.37 2.69
N THR A 67 -0.22 -3.29 4.02
CA THR A 67 -0.38 -2.02 4.76
C THR A 67 0.62 -0.97 4.28
N VAL A 68 1.90 -1.34 4.18
CA VAL A 68 2.95 -0.38 3.83
C VAL A 68 2.97 -0.08 2.32
N MET A 69 2.45 -0.98 1.48
CA MET A 69 2.27 -0.73 0.05
C MET A 69 1.17 0.31 -0.23
N PHE A 70 0.08 0.31 0.53
CA PHE A 70 -0.99 1.30 0.39
C PHE A 70 -0.64 2.63 1.06
N LEU A 71 0.00 2.59 2.23
CA LEU A 71 0.24 3.78 3.05
C LEU A 71 1.66 4.36 2.93
N GLY A 72 2.62 3.64 2.35
CA GLY A 72 4.02 4.07 2.27
C GLY A 72 4.69 4.21 3.64
N LEU A 73 5.55 5.21 3.80
CA LEU A 73 6.19 5.56 5.09
C LEU A 73 5.19 5.75 6.26
N PRO A 74 4.03 6.42 6.08
CA PRO A 74 2.96 6.43 7.08
C PRO A 74 2.52 5.04 7.55
N GLY A 75 2.52 4.05 6.67
CA GLY A 75 2.23 2.65 7.02
C GLY A 75 3.27 2.06 7.96
N VAL A 76 4.55 2.39 7.79
CA VAL A 76 5.61 1.98 8.71
C VAL A 76 5.37 2.59 10.09
N ALA A 77 5.08 3.88 10.15
CA ALA A 77 4.78 4.57 11.41
C ALA A 77 3.56 3.95 12.12
N LEU A 78 2.52 3.59 11.37
CA LEU A 78 1.35 2.89 11.89
C LEU A 78 1.74 1.54 12.50
N LEU A 79 2.53 0.71 11.79
CA LEU A 79 2.95 -0.60 12.28
C LEU A 79 3.82 -0.49 13.54
N VAL A 80 4.72 0.50 13.59
CA VAL A 80 5.51 0.81 14.79
C VAL A 80 4.60 1.21 15.94
N GLY A 81 3.67 2.14 15.72
CA GLY A 81 2.71 2.57 16.75
C GLY A 81 1.90 1.41 17.30
N LEU A 82 1.36 0.56 16.42
CA LEU A 82 0.61 -0.64 16.79
C LEU A 82 1.44 -1.57 17.67
N LYS A 83 2.73 -1.75 17.34
CA LYS A 83 3.65 -2.62 18.07
C LYS A 83 4.10 -2.07 19.42
N ILE A 84 4.05 -0.76 19.62
CA ILE A 84 4.34 -0.11 20.91
C ILE A 84 3.13 -0.21 21.84
N THR A 85 1.92 -0.14 21.28
CA THR A 85 0.66 -0.14 22.06
C THR A 85 0.17 -1.53 22.45
N LEU A 86 0.48 -2.57 21.67
CA LEU A 86 0.05 -3.96 21.84
C LEU A 86 1.25 -4.86 22.14
#